data_AF-A0A059X2X2-F1
#
_entry.id   AF-A0A059X2X2-F1
#
_cell.length_a   1.000
_cell.length_b   1.000
_cell.length_c   1.000
_cell.angle_alpha   90.00
_cell.angle_beta   90.00
_cell.angle_gamma   90.00
#
_symmetry.space_group_name_H-M   'P 1'
#
loop_
_entity.id
_entity.type
_entity.pdbx_description
1 polymer ?
#
loop_
_entity_poly.entity_id
_entity_poly.type
_entity_poly.pdbx_seq_one_letter_code
_entity_poly.pdbx_strand_id
1 'polypeptide(L)'
;MNSDYSFIRYETPNQRKEIRISITKNHTIGLPTTFYMEHGIAKYKFAILFFDPKKSAVAIHFTNNREERGKFGIIHDRRGKGASISVTSFFKSNKIDPLKYCGKYDWKKMNLSSIGDVFVLDLLEQ
;
A
#
# COMPACT_ATOMS: atom_id res chain seq x y z
N MET A 1 -51.21 23.05 -13.90
CA MET A 1 -50.12 22.36 -14.60
C MET A 1 -49.58 21.31 -13.63
N ASN A 2 -49.94 20.04 -13.84
CA ASN A 2 -49.35 18.94 -13.08
C ASN A 2 -48.04 18.54 -13.77
N SER A 3 -46.96 18.50 -13.02
CA SER A 3 -45.70 17.92 -13.48
C SER A 3 -45.70 16.45 -13.05
N ASP A 4 -46.00 15.53 -13.96
CA ASP A 4 -45.96 14.06 -13.77
C ASP A 4 -44.52 13.52 -13.70
N TYR A 5 -43.63 14.20 -12.98
CA TYR A 5 -42.22 13.83 -12.92
C TYR A 5 -41.80 13.48 -11.49
N SER A 6 -41.34 12.23 -11.32
CA SER A 6 -40.70 11.74 -10.10
C SER A 6 -39.20 11.56 -10.34
N PHE A 7 -38.45 12.65 -10.19
CA PHE A 7 -37.00 12.60 -10.31
C PHE A 7 -36.38 11.99 -9.04
N ILE A 8 -35.53 10.98 -9.22
CA ILE A 8 -34.69 10.43 -8.15
C ILE A 8 -33.31 11.09 -8.25
N ARG A 9 -32.87 11.69 -7.14
CA ARG A 9 -31.55 12.33 -7.04
C ARG A 9 -30.46 11.25 -7.05
N TYR A 10 -29.49 11.41 -7.94
CA TYR A 10 -28.27 10.60 -7.93
C TYR A 10 -27.38 11.02 -6.76
N GLU A 11 -27.24 10.16 -5.76
CA GLU A 11 -26.57 10.48 -4.49
C GLU A 11 -25.07 10.13 -4.47
N THR A 12 -24.58 9.28 -5.39
CA THR A 12 -23.17 8.85 -5.31
C THR A 12 -22.56 8.58 -6.67
N PRO A 13 -21.57 9.39 -7.09
CA PRO A 13 -20.69 9.03 -8.20
C PRO A 13 -20.04 7.68 -7.90
N ASN A 14 -20.00 6.78 -8.89
CA ASN A 14 -19.22 5.55 -8.83
C ASN A 14 -17.72 5.92 -8.85
N GLN A 15 -17.20 6.39 -7.71
CA GLN A 15 -15.80 6.76 -7.57
C GLN A 15 -14.98 5.48 -7.64
N ARG A 16 -14.18 5.34 -8.71
CA ARG A 16 -13.23 4.23 -8.86
C ARG A 16 -12.32 4.22 -7.64
N LYS A 17 -12.49 3.21 -6.79
CA LYS A 17 -11.68 3.00 -5.59
C LYS A 17 -10.29 2.53 -6.02
N GLU A 18 -9.25 3.28 -5.65
CA GLU A 18 -7.88 2.87 -5.89
C GLU A 18 -7.43 1.91 -4.78
N ILE A 19 -7.08 0.69 -5.17
CA ILE A 19 -6.60 -0.36 -4.26
C ILE A 19 -5.11 -0.66 -4.43
N ARG A 20 -4.50 -0.16 -5.52
CA ARG A 20 -3.09 -0.43 -5.83
C ARG A 20 -2.16 0.33 -4.89
N ILE A 21 -1.16 -0.36 -4.38
CA ILE A 21 -0.13 0.22 -3.52
C ILE A 21 0.77 1.08 -4.40
N SER A 22 1.13 2.28 -3.93
CA SER A 22 1.99 3.18 -4.70
C SER A 22 3.42 3.18 -4.19
N ILE A 23 4.37 3.38 -5.09
CA ILE A 23 5.74 3.79 -4.78
C ILE A 23 5.90 5.22 -5.31
N THR A 24 6.30 6.15 -4.45
CA THR A 24 6.51 7.55 -4.82
C THR A 24 7.99 7.83 -5.09
N LYS A 25 8.24 8.91 -5.84
CA LYS A 25 9.60 9.42 -6.10
C LYS A 25 10.38 9.76 -4.82
N ASN A 26 9.67 10.00 -3.72
CA ASN A 26 10.25 10.37 -2.43
C ASN A 26 10.54 9.15 -1.53
N HIS A 27 10.71 7.96 -2.12
CA HIS A 27 11.01 6.72 -1.39
C HIS A 27 9.93 6.38 -0.36
N THR A 28 8.66 6.56 -0.72
CA THR A 28 7.52 6.24 0.15
C THR A 28 6.65 5.18 -0.51
N ILE A 29 6.20 4.21 0.27
CA ILE A 29 5.13 3.29 -0.13
C ILE A 29 3.80 3.86 0.38
N GLY A 30 2.88 4.15 -0.53
CA GLY A 30 1.54 4.64 -0.21
C GLY A 30 0.52 3.50 -0.15
N LEU A 31 -0.24 3.45 0.93
CA LEU A 31 -1.30 2.49 1.17
C LEU A 31 -2.65 3.21 0.99
N PRO A 32 -3.33 3.05 -0.16
CA PRO A 32 -4.54 3.78 -0.44
C PRO A 32 -5.68 3.36 0.49
N THR A 33 -6.67 4.23 0.66
CA THR A 33 -7.79 4.04 1.60
C THR A 33 -8.47 2.67 1.47
N THR A 34 -8.72 2.21 0.25
CA THR A 34 -9.40 0.93 0.02
C THR A 34 -8.56 -0.25 0.52
N PHE A 35 -7.30 -0.32 0.13
CA PHE A 35 -6.35 -1.33 0.64
C PHE A 35 -6.23 -1.28 2.17
N TYR A 36 -6.08 -0.06 2.70
CA TYR A 36 -5.92 0.19 4.12
C TYR A 36 -7.09 -0.33 4.96
N MET A 37 -8.33 -0.07 4.49
CA MET A 37 -9.55 -0.48 5.18
C MET A 37 -9.80 -1.99 5.03
N GLU A 38 -9.71 -2.52 3.80
CA GLU A 38 -10.00 -3.93 3.51
C GLU A 38 -9.05 -4.90 4.20
N HIS A 39 -7.79 -4.51 4.40
CA HIS A 39 -6.80 -5.33 5.10
C HIS A 39 -6.60 -4.95 6.57
N GLY A 40 -7.42 -4.03 7.09
CA GLY A 40 -7.40 -3.62 8.49
C GLY A 40 -6.05 -3.06 8.91
N ILE A 41 -5.39 -2.28 8.04
CA ILE A 41 -4.02 -1.81 8.26
C ILE A 41 -3.90 -0.88 9.48
N ALA A 42 -5.00 -0.23 9.88
CA ALA A 42 -5.10 0.63 11.05
C ALA A 42 -4.62 -0.02 12.37
N LYS A 43 -4.70 -1.35 12.48
CA LYS A 43 -4.28 -2.06 13.68
C LYS A 43 -2.77 -2.28 13.77
N TYR A 44 -2.03 -2.10 12.67
CA TYR A 44 -0.59 -2.34 12.61
C TYR A 44 0.20 -1.06 12.83
N LYS A 45 1.33 -1.19 13.53
CA LYS A 45 2.25 -0.08 13.82
C LYS A 45 3.46 -0.09 12.91
N PHE A 46 3.84 -1.26 12.40
CA PHE A 46 5.07 -1.46 11.68
C PHE A 46 4.89 -2.30 10.41
N ALA A 47 5.80 -2.11 9.47
CA ALA A 47 5.96 -2.95 8.29
C ALA A 47 7.39 -3.49 8.21
N ILE A 48 7.52 -4.74 7.76
CA ILE A 48 8.78 -5.38 7.41
C ILE A 48 8.79 -5.55 5.89
N LEU A 49 9.91 -5.21 5.27
CA LEU A 49 10.08 -5.22 3.82
C LEU A 49 11.10 -6.28 3.43
N PHE A 50 10.77 -7.03 2.40
CA PHE A 50 11.65 -8.04 1.79
C PHE A 50 11.83 -7.70 0.33
N PHE A 51 13.03 -7.93 -0.20
CA PHE A 51 13.33 -7.73 -1.61
C PHE A 51 13.79 -9.05 -2.24
N ASP A 52 13.17 -9.42 -3.36
CA ASP A 52 13.67 -10.47 -4.24
C ASP A 52 14.37 -9.80 -5.44
N PRO A 53 15.72 -9.77 -5.46
CA PRO A 53 16.46 -9.16 -6.56
C PRO A 53 16.37 -9.94 -7.87
N LYS A 54 16.02 -11.24 -7.84
CA LYS A 54 15.91 -12.06 -9.05
C LYS A 54 14.62 -11.78 -9.80
N LYS A 55 13.55 -11.47 -9.06
CA LYS A 55 12.22 -11.18 -9.60
C LYS A 55 11.89 -9.69 -9.61
N SER A 56 12.78 -8.84 -9.10
CA SER A 56 12.53 -7.43 -8.84
C SER A 56 11.22 -7.23 -8.09
N ALA A 57 11.04 -7.94 -6.97
CA ALA A 57 9.78 -7.91 -6.22
C ALA A 57 9.97 -7.45 -4.77
N VAL A 58 8.98 -6.73 -4.24
CA VAL A 58 8.96 -6.28 -2.84
C VAL A 58 7.80 -6.95 -2.11
N ALA A 59 8.08 -7.61 -0.99
CA ALA A 59 7.04 -8.12 -0.10
C ALA A 59 6.91 -7.23 1.14
N ILE A 60 5.68 -6.98 1.57
CA ILE A 60 5.33 -6.16 2.73
C ILE A 60 4.60 -7.04 3.75
N HIS A 61 5.19 -7.20 4.93
CA HIS A 61 4.56 -7.82 6.08
C HIS A 61 4.16 -6.75 7.09
N PHE A 62 2.94 -6.79 7.61
CA PHE A 62 2.46 -5.82 8.61
C PHE A 62 2.43 -6.46 10.01
N THR A 63 3.00 -5.78 10.99
CA THR A 63 3.21 -6.34 12.33
C THR A 63 3.04 -5.28 13.43
N ASN A 64 2.82 -5.76 14.65
CA ASN A 64 2.87 -4.97 15.89
C ASN A 64 4.07 -5.33 16.76
N ASN A 65 4.90 -6.29 16.33
CA ASN A 65 6.05 -6.73 17.07
C ASN A 65 7.13 -5.63 17.12
N ARG A 66 7.39 -5.11 18.32
CA ARG A 66 8.38 -4.06 18.55
C ARG A 66 9.81 -4.58 18.56
N GLU A 67 10.03 -5.88 18.66
CA GLU A 67 11.36 -6.47 18.73
C GLU A 67 11.93 -6.81 17.34
N GLU A 68 11.11 -6.72 16.29
CA GLU A 68 11.59 -6.99 14.93
C GLU A 68 12.60 -5.94 14.47
N ARG A 69 13.73 -6.45 13.98
CA ARG A 69 14.82 -5.66 13.38
C ARG A 69 14.43 -5.23 11.97
N GLY A 70 14.89 -4.04 11.57
CA GLY A 70 14.63 -3.53 10.23
C GLY A 70 13.18 -3.10 9.98
N LYS A 71 12.37 -2.95 11.03
CA LYS A 71 10.98 -2.49 10.92
C LYS A 71 10.88 -1.02 10.53
N PHE A 72 9.89 -0.72 9.69
CA PHE A 72 9.51 0.62 9.28
C PHE A 72 8.23 1.02 9.99
N GLY A 73 8.19 2.25 10.52
CA GLY A 73 6.95 2.80 11.09
C GLY A 73 5.91 3.05 10.00
N ILE A 74 4.66 2.68 10.29
CA ILE A 74 3.52 3.05 9.44
C ILE A 74 3.03 4.43 9.86
N ILE A 75 3.00 5.37 8.91
CA ILE A 75 2.49 6.72 9.10
C ILE A 75 1.04 6.72 8.65
N HIS A 76 0.14 6.63 9.62
CA HIS A 76 -1.31 6.64 9.40
C HIS A 76 -1.82 8.05 9.10
N ASP A 77 -2.74 8.17 8.15
CA ASP A 77 -3.43 9.44 7.91
C ASP A 77 -4.27 9.84 9.14
N ARG A 78 -4.31 11.14 9.46
CA ARG A 78 -5.02 11.66 10.65
C ARG A 78 -6.53 11.42 10.62
N ARG A 79 -7.11 11.27 9.43
CA ARG A 79 -8.55 10.99 9.24
C ARG A 79 -8.81 9.48 9.08
N GLY A 80 -7.79 8.63 9.25
CA GLY A 80 -7.89 7.19 9.06
C GLY A 80 -8.09 6.76 7.62
N LYS A 81 -7.73 7.60 6.64
CA LYS A 81 -7.96 7.36 5.21
C LYS A 81 -6.67 6.99 4.48
N GLY A 82 -6.13 5.83 4.85
CA GLY A 82 -4.88 5.32 4.27
C GLY A 82 -3.67 5.52 5.18
N ALA A 83 -2.52 5.12 4.67
CA ALA A 83 -1.25 5.24 5.37
C ALA A 83 -0.08 5.31 4.39
N SER A 84 1.11 5.53 4.92
CA SER A 84 2.35 5.53 4.15
C SER A 84 3.50 4.95 4.96
N ILE A 85 4.53 4.49 4.26
CA ILE A 85 5.76 3.94 4.86
C ILE A 85 6.94 4.64 4.19
N SER A 86 7.78 5.32 4.97
CA SER A 86 9.02 5.92 4.46
C SER A 86 10.10 4.86 4.37
N VAL A 87 10.52 4.48 3.16
CA VAL A 87 11.36 3.30 2.87
C VAL A 87 12.73 3.66 2.27
N THR A 88 13.20 4.88 2.51
CA THR A 88 14.45 5.40 1.96
C THR A 88 15.66 4.49 2.21
N SER A 89 15.82 3.98 3.43
CA SER A 89 16.94 3.09 3.76
C SER A 89 16.85 1.76 3.02
N PHE A 90 15.65 1.18 2.89
CA PHE A 90 15.41 -0.07 2.16
C PHE A 90 15.70 0.06 0.67
N PHE A 91 15.26 1.12 0.02
CA PHE A 91 15.56 1.34 -1.41
C PHE A 91 17.06 1.56 -1.64
N LYS A 92 17.70 2.38 -0.79
CA LYS A 92 19.16 2.61 -0.88
C LYS A 92 19.96 1.33 -0.67
N SER A 93 19.62 0.52 0.34
CA SER A 93 20.34 -0.73 0.64
C SER A 93 20.22 -1.74 -0.50
N ASN A 94 19.09 -1.75 -1.21
CA ASN A 94 18.81 -2.67 -2.30
C ASN A 94 19.08 -2.08 -3.70
N LYS A 95 19.62 -0.85 -3.77
CA LYS A 95 19.90 -0.12 -5.02
C LYS A 95 18.67 0.01 -5.93
N ILE A 96 17.49 0.14 -5.33
CA ILE A 96 16.23 0.37 -6.04
C ILE A 96 16.11 1.87 -6.31
N ASP A 97 16.04 2.26 -7.58
CA ASP A 97 15.85 3.66 -7.99
C ASP A 97 14.36 4.02 -8.01
N PRO A 98 13.86 4.82 -7.05
CA PRO A 98 12.44 5.18 -7.02
C PRO A 98 12.02 6.04 -8.21
N LEU A 99 12.93 6.67 -8.96
CA LEU A 99 12.56 7.40 -10.17
C LEU A 99 12.17 6.46 -11.31
N LYS A 100 12.77 5.27 -11.37
CA LYS A 100 12.43 4.22 -12.34
C LYS A 100 11.23 3.40 -11.92
N TYR A 101 11.09 3.16 -10.62
CA TYR A 101 10.04 2.30 -10.07
C TYR A 101 8.89 3.09 -9.42
N CYS A 102 8.78 4.41 -9.59
CA CYS A 102 7.63 5.14 -9.06
C CYS A 102 6.37 4.81 -9.85
N GLY A 103 5.30 4.40 -9.18
CA GLY A 103 4.09 3.97 -9.87
C GLY A 103 3.05 3.42 -8.91
N LYS A 104 1.99 2.85 -9.49
CA LYS A 104 0.94 2.14 -8.74
C LYS A 104 0.99 0.67 -9.15
N TYR A 105 1.06 -0.19 -8.14
CA TYR A 105 1.29 -1.62 -8.30
C TYR A 105 0.09 -2.41 -7.83
N ASP A 106 -0.32 -3.36 -8.67
CA ASP A 106 -1.13 -4.47 -8.21
C ASP A 106 -0.33 -5.30 -7.20
N TRP A 107 -1.05 -5.98 -6.32
CA TRP A 107 -0.45 -6.78 -5.26
C TRP A 107 -1.06 -8.17 -5.23
N LYS A 108 -0.27 -9.11 -4.73
CA LYS A 108 -0.71 -10.48 -4.47
C LYS A 108 -0.50 -10.78 -3.00
N LYS A 109 -1.53 -11.31 -2.34
CA LYS A 109 -1.39 -11.78 -0.97
C LYS A 109 -0.78 -13.19 -1.01
N MET A 110 0.29 -13.39 -0.26
CA MET A 110 0.98 -14.67 -0.13
C MET A 110 1.20 -14.98 1.35
N ASN A 111 1.22 -16.25 1.72
CA ASN A 111 1.63 -16.69 3.04
C ASN A 111 3.04 -17.29 2.93
N LEU A 112 4.00 -16.72 3.64
CA LEU A 112 5.36 -17.24 3.73
C LEU A 112 5.48 -18.00 5.05
N SER A 113 5.87 -19.28 5.00
CA SER A 113 5.80 -20.22 6.13
C SER A 113 6.51 -19.74 7.42
N SER A 114 7.50 -18.85 7.33
CA SER A 114 8.24 -18.31 8.47
C SER A 114 7.87 -16.87 8.88
N ILE A 115 7.06 -16.17 8.07
CA ILE A 115 6.76 -14.73 8.24
C ILE A 115 5.24 -14.50 8.40
N GLY A 116 4.43 -15.39 7.82
CA GLY A 116 2.99 -15.23 7.72
C GLY A 116 2.58 -14.48 6.45
N ASP A 117 1.45 -13.77 6.55
CA ASP A 117 0.86 -13.08 5.41
C ASP A 117 1.71 -11.87 4.97
N VAL A 118 1.97 -11.80 3.66
CA VAL A 118 2.67 -10.70 3.00
C VAL A 118 1.92 -10.24 1.75
N PHE A 119 2.13 -8.98 1.38
CA PHE A 119 1.66 -8.40 0.14
C PHE A 119 2.85 -8.19 -0.80
N VAL A 120 2.83 -8.84 -1.96
CA VAL A 120 3.93 -8.81 -2.94
C VAL A 120 3.61 -7.87 -4.08
N LEU A 121 4.55 -6.98 -4.38
CA LEU A 121 4.57 -6.07 -5.52
C LEU A 121 5.65 -6.52 -6.49
N ASP A 122 5.26 -6.83 -7.73
CA ASP A 122 6.20 -7.06 -8.82
C ASP A 122 6.62 -5.68 -9.36
N LEU A 123 7.87 -5.28 -9.19
CA LEU A 123 8.36 -3.97 -9.65
C LEU A 123 8.57 -3.97 -11.16
N LEU A 124 8.08 -2.92 -11.81
CA LEU A 124 8.18 -2.70 -13.24
C LEU A 124 8.70 -1.29 -13.45
N GLU A 125 9.76 -1.16 -14.25
CA GLU A 125 10.24 0.17 -14.66
C GLU A 125 9.13 0.89 -15.44
N GLN A 126 8.91 2.17 -15.13
CA GLN A 126 7.90 3.03 -15.76
C GLN A 126 8.50 3.94 -16.82
#